data_AF-A0A1I6HHF3-F1
#
_entry.id   AF-A0A1I6HHF3-F1
#
_cell.length_a   1.000
_cell.length_b   1.000
_cell.length_c   1.000
_cell.angle_alpha   90.00
_cell.angle_beta   90.00
_cell.angle_gamma   90.00
#
_symmetry.space_group_name_H-M   'P 1'
#
loop_
_entity.id
_entity.type
_entity.pdbx_description
1 polymer ?
#
loop_
_entity_poly.entity_id
_entity_poly.type
_entity_poly.pdbx_seq_one_letter_code
_entity_poly.pdbx_strand_id
1 'polypeptide(L)' 'MRRVLDLENDFYLSNAHLEEPDLVQMGLRAASEFSERHPEIDKAAVDALEWCYTYDYK' A
#
# COMPACT_ATOMS: atom_id res chain seq x y z
N MET A 1 -7.52 -12.10 13.22
CA MET A 1 -6.42 -11.98 12.24
C MET A 1 -6.86 -11.85 10.78
N ARG A 2 -8.06 -12.30 10.37
CA ARG A 2 -8.51 -12.25 8.95
C ARG A 2 -8.51 -10.84 8.32
N ARG A 3 -8.98 -9.84 9.07
CA ARG A 3 -9.10 -8.44 8.59
C ARG A 3 -7.78 -7.76 8.21
N VAL A 4 -6.66 -8.15 8.82
CA VAL A 4 -5.35 -7.55 8.51
C VAL A 4 -4.83 -8.07 7.17
N LEU A 5 -4.93 -9.39 6.94
CA LEU A 5 -4.60 -9.98 5.64
C LEU A 5 -5.48 -9.45 4.52
N ASP A 6 -6.76 -9.20 4.78
CA ASP A 6 -7.66 -8.65 3.75
C ASP A 6 -7.23 -7.22 3.35
N LEU A 7 -6.82 -6.39 4.31
CA LEU A 7 -6.31 -5.03 4.04
C LEU A 7 -4.96 -5.04 3.33
N GLU A 8 -4.07 -5.95 3.74
CA GLU A 8 -2.79 -6.15 3.07
C GLU A 8 -3.00 -6.58 1.61
N ASN A 9 -3.82 -7.60 1.35
CA ASN A 9 -4.14 -8.02 -0.01
C ASN A 9 -4.74 -6.87 -0.84
N ASP A 10 -5.62 -6.05 -0.26
CA ASP A 10 -6.19 -4.88 -0.95
C ASP A 10 -5.15 -3.79 -1.25
N PHE A 11 -4.18 -3.58 -0.35
CA PHE A 11 -3.07 -2.67 -0.60
C PHE A 11 -2.24 -3.14 -1.81
N TYR A 12 -2.02 -4.45 -1.92
CA TYR A 12 -1.24 -5.07 -2.98
C TYR A 12 -1.95 -5.14 -4.34
N LEU A 13 -3.24 -4.78 -4.42
CA LEU A 13 -3.96 -4.65 -5.70
C LEU A 13 -3.52 -3.44 -6.53
N SER A 14 -2.74 -2.51 -5.96
CA SER A 14 -2.23 -1.35 -6.70
C SER A 14 -1.31 -1.76 -7.85
N ASN A 15 -1.56 -1.17 -9.02
CA ASN A 15 -0.70 -1.30 -10.20
C ASN A 15 0.52 -0.37 -10.16
N ALA A 16 0.80 0.29 -9.03
CA ALA A 16 1.91 1.24 -8.89
C ALA A 16 3.25 0.64 -9.34
N HIS A 17 3.48 -0.65 -9.10
CA HIS A 17 4.67 -1.37 -9.58
C HIS A 17 4.87 -1.42 -11.10
N LEU A 18 3.83 -1.16 -11.89
CA LEU A 18 3.89 -1.11 -13.35
C LEU A 18 3.97 0.32 -13.90
N GLU A 19 3.58 1.31 -13.10
CA GLU A 19 3.36 2.68 -13.56
C GLU A 19 4.39 3.67 -13.03
N GLU A 20 4.95 3.40 -11.84
CA GLU A 20 5.85 4.32 -11.16
C GLU A 20 7.33 3.97 -11.39
N PRO A 21 8.21 4.99 -11.49
CA PRO A 21 9.59 4.80 -11.93
C PRO A 21 10.54 4.26 -10.85
N ASP A 22 10.15 4.34 -9.58
CA ASP A 22 10.97 3.94 -8.44
C ASP A 22 10.13 3.49 -7.23
N LEU A 23 10.79 2.82 -6.27
CA LEU A 23 10.12 2.26 -5.08
C LEU A 23 9.42 3.31 -4.23
N VAL A 24 9.93 4.55 -4.18
CA VAL A 24 9.32 5.62 -3.39
C VAL A 24 8.02 6.06 -4.04
N GLN A 25 8.05 6.34 -5.35
CA GLN A 25 6.84 6.70 -6.10
C GLN A 25 5.81 5.56 -6.09
N MET A 26 6.26 4.31 -6.21
CA MET A 26 5.40 3.13 -6.08
C MET A 26 4.67 3.09 -4.74
N GLY A 27 5.40 3.23 -3.64
CA GLY A 27 4.85 3.23 -2.29
C GLY A 27 3.84 4.36 -2.08
N LEU A 28 4.22 5.58 -2.43
CA LEU A 28 3.36 6.77 -2.30
C LEU A 28 2.05 6.62 -3.07
N ARG A 29 2.11 6.09 -4.29
CA ARG A 29 0.92 5.87 -5.11
C ARG A 29 0.00 4.81 -4.52
N ALA A 30 0.56 3.64 -4.16
CA ALA A 30 -0.21 2.57 -3.55
C ALA A 30 -0.87 3.03 -2.22
N ALA A 31 -0.13 3.78 -1.40
CA ALA A 31 -0.63 4.36 -0.16
C ALA A 31 -1.77 5.38 -0.39
N SER A 32 -1.65 6.24 -1.41
CA SER A 32 -2.70 7.19 -1.78
C SER A 32 -3.97 6.47 -2.22
N GLU A 33 -3.85 5.52 -3.16
CA GLU A 33 -4.98 4.74 -3.67
C GLU A 33 -5.68 3.94 -2.56
N PHE A 34 -4.90 3.37 -1.63
CA PHE A 34 -5.44 2.66 -0.47
C PHE A 34 -6.17 3.59 0.50
N SER A 35 -5.59 4.76 0.81
CA SER A 35 -6.18 5.75 1.71
C SER A 35 -7.51 6.32 1.18
N GLU A 36 -7.66 6.43 -0.15
CA GLU A 36 -8.93 6.81 -0.78
C GLU A 36 -10.02 5.74 -0.59
N ARG A 37 -9.64 4.46 -0.58
CA ARG A 37 -10.57 3.34 -0.37
C ARG A 37 -10.91 3.11 1.09
N HIS A 38 -9.97 3.35 2.00
CA HIS A 38 -10.10 3.09 3.44
C HIS A 38 -9.78 4.34 4.28
N PRO A 39 -10.58 5.42 4.15
CA PRO A 39 -10.32 6.68 4.86
C PRO A 39 -10.43 6.55 6.39
N GLU A 40 -10.99 5.46 6.91
CA GLU A 40 -11.05 5.15 8.33
C GLU A 40 -9.75 4.58 8.91
N ILE A 41 -8.79 4.20 8.06
CA ILE A 41 -7.54 3.58 8.49
C ILE A 41 -6.54 4.68 8.87
N ASP A 42 -5.91 4.49 10.02
CA ASP A 42 -4.94 5.44 10.55
C ASP A 42 -3.72 5.53 9.63
N LYS A 43 -3.18 6.75 9.46
CA LYS A 43 -2.00 7.00 8.62
C LYS A 43 -0.82 6.10 9.00
N ALA A 44 -0.59 5.83 10.28
CA ALA A 44 0.52 4.98 10.70
C ALA A 44 0.40 3.54 10.19
N ALA A 45 -0.83 3.03 10.02
CA ALA A 45 -1.06 1.71 9.44
C ALA A 45 -0.84 1.71 7.92
N VAL A 46 -1.24 2.79 7.22
CA VAL A 46 -0.97 2.97 5.79
C VAL A 46 0.55 3.05 5.54
N ASP A 47 1.27 3.85 6.34
CA ASP A 47 2.74 3.99 6.24
C ASP A 47 3.45 2.64 6.47
N ALA A 48 2.92 1.80 7.36
CA ALA A 48 3.46 0.45 7.58
C ALA A 48 3.23 -0.47 6.38
N LEU A 49 2.03 -0.42 5.76
CA LEU A 49 1.72 -1.19 4.56
C LEU A 49 2.56 -0.75 3.36
N GLU A 50 2.77 0.56 3.18
CA GLU A 50 3.66 1.13 2.17
C GLU A 50 5.08 0.56 2.30
N TRP A 51 5.60 0.55 3.52
CA TRP A 51 6.93 0.03 3.79
C TRP A 51 7.03 -1.47 3.47
N CYS A 52 6.05 -2.28 3.88
CA CYS A 52 6.01 -3.70 3.54
C CYS A 52 5.94 -3.92 2.02
N TYR A 53 5.06 -3.21 1.33
CA TYR A 53 4.86 -3.32 -0.12
C TYR A 53 6.14 -3.03 -0.91
N THR A 54 6.89 -2.00 -0.52
CA THR A 54 8.14 -1.62 -1.20
C THR A 54 9.34 -2.47 -0.78
N TYR A 55 9.31 -3.05 0.43
CA TYR A 55 10.31 -4.01 0.89
C TYR A 55 10.19 -5.36 0.16
N ASP A 56 8.96 -5.87 0.00
CA ASP A 56 8.65 -7.16 -0.62
C ASP A 56 8.77 -7.15 -2.16
N TYR A 57 8.82 -5.98 -2.79
CA TYR A 57 9.04 -5.85 -4.25
C TYR A 57 10.48 -6.17 -4.70
N LYS A 58 11.38 -6.52 -3.77
CA LYS A 58 12.78 -6.86 -4.09
C LYS A 58 12.98 -8.28 -4.60
#